data_AF-A0A496ZYM9-F1
#
_entry.id   AF-A0A496ZYM9-F1
#
_cell.length_a   1.000
_cell.length_b   1.000
_cell.length_c   1.000
_cell.angle_alpha   90.00
_cell.angle_beta   90.00
_cell.angle_gamma   90.00
#
_symmetry.space_group_name_H-M   'P 1'
#
loop_
_entity.id
_entity.type
_entity.pdbx_description
1 polymer ?
#
loop_
_entity_poly.entity_id
_entity_poly.type
_entity_poly.pdbx_seq_one_letter_code
_entity_poly.pdbx_strand_id
1 'polypeptide(L)'
;MESQKNFEDLKAEIIEKGLCARCGGCVSFCSANRLNAIGMDYGLPDFINKQNCLECGICYMICPMTDELNESLEKKFGDEKSIGNVIDIIS
;
A
#
# COMPACT_ATOMS: atom_id res chain seq x y z
N MET A 1 -8.26 16.46 11.65
CA MET A 1 -7.63 16.52 10.33
C MET A 1 -6.59 15.43 10.35
N GLU A 2 -6.96 14.22 9.93
CA GLU A 2 -6.05 13.07 9.97
C GLU A 2 -4.84 13.37 9.09
N SER A 3 -3.65 13.21 9.66
CA SER A 3 -2.40 13.35 8.92
C SER A 3 -2.34 12.23 7.89
N GLN A 4 -2.23 12.58 6.62
CA GLN A 4 -2.14 11.60 5.55
C GLN A 4 -0.84 10.80 5.70
N LYS A 5 -0.96 9.48 5.84
CA LYS A 5 0.20 8.56 5.90
C LYS A 5 1.01 8.62 4.61
N ASN A 6 2.31 8.41 4.68
CA ASN A 6 3.25 8.50 3.57
C ASN A 6 4.10 7.23 3.39
N PHE A 7 5.17 7.30 2.60
CA PHE A 7 6.01 6.12 2.33
C PHE A 7 6.77 5.63 3.56
N GLU A 8 7.12 6.50 4.51
CA GLU A 8 7.74 6.10 5.78
C GLU A 8 6.79 5.21 6.58
N ASP A 9 5.52 5.59 6.68
CA ASP A 9 4.49 4.81 7.35
C ASP A 9 4.30 3.46 6.64
N LEU A 10 4.28 3.46 5.30
CA LEU A 10 4.20 2.22 4.51
C LEU A 10 5.40 1.31 4.79
N LYS A 11 6.60 1.88 4.89
CA LYS A 11 7.82 1.14 5.18
C LYS A 11 7.76 0.50 6.56
N ALA A 12 7.42 1.26 7.59
CA ALA A 12 7.33 0.78 8.97
C ALA A 12 6.18 -0.24 9.17
N GLU A 13 5.02 -0.02 8.56
CA GLU A 13 3.84 -0.82 8.82
C GLU A 13 3.76 -2.09 7.97
N ILE A 14 4.28 -2.05 6.73
CA ILE A 14 4.12 -3.14 5.76
C ILE A 14 5.46 -3.78 5.40
N ILE A 15 6.45 -2.98 5.00
CA ILE A 15 7.70 -3.50 4.43
C ILE A 15 8.56 -4.15 5.52
N GLU A 16 8.83 -3.43 6.60
CA GLU A 16 9.66 -3.89 7.72
C GLU A 16 9.02 -5.03 8.50
N LYS A 17 7.68 -5.13 8.48
CA LYS A 17 6.93 -6.27 9.05
C LYS A 17 6.88 -7.49 8.13
N GLY A 18 7.44 -7.41 6.92
CA GLY A 18 7.48 -8.53 5.97
C GLY A 18 6.14 -8.81 5.28
N LEU A 19 5.19 -7.89 5.32
CA LEU A 19 3.87 -8.02 4.69
C LEU A 19 3.88 -7.65 3.20
N CYS A 20 4.94 -7.00 2.71
CA CYS A 20 5.03 -6.54 1.33
C CYS A 20 4.97 -7.71 0.32
N ALA A 21 3.91 -7.75 -0.49
CA ALA A 21 3.74 -8.71 -1.59
C ALA A 21 4.57 -8.40 -2.85
N ARG A 22 5.44 -7.38 -2.81
CA ARG A 22 6.37 -7.00 -3.91
C ARG A 22 5.68 -6.69 -5.25
N CYS A 23 4.44 -6.18 -5.20
CA CYS A 23 3.66 -5.88 -6.41
C CYS A 23 4.16 -4.65 -7.20
N GLY A 24 4.98 -3.79 -6.59
CA GLY A 24 5.54 -2.60 -7.23
C GLY A 24 4.57 -1.42 -7.42
N GLY A 25 3.36 -1.49 -6.83
CA GLY A 25 2.37 -0.42 -6.93
C GLY A 25 2.88 0.91 -6.37
N CYS A 26 3.52 0.90 -5.20
CA CYS A 26 3.99 2.11 -4.53
C CYS A 26 5.04 2.89 -5.35
N VAL A 27 5.87 2.20 -6.12
CA VAL A 27 6.85 2.82 -7.03
C VAL A 27 6.16 3.32 -8.29
N SER A 28 5.29 2.51 -8.89
CA SER A 28 4.60 2.84 -10.16
C SER A 28 3.71 4.07 -10.05
N PHE A 29 2.98 4.22 -8.94
CA PHE A 29 2.03 5.31 -8.71
C PHE A 29 2.61 6.49 -7.91
N CYS A 30 3.91 6.48 -7.59
CA CYS A 30 4.52 7.58 -6.86
C CYS A 30 4.43 8.87 -7.69
N SER A 31 3.77 9.92 -7.16
CA SER A 31 3.73 11.25 -7.80
C SER A 31 5.12 11.85 -8.00
N ALA A 32 6.08 11.43 -7.17
CA ALA A 32 7.49 11.84 -7.24
C ALA A 32 8.37 10.81 -7.97
N ASN A 33 7.80 9.88 -8.74
CA ASN A 33 8.58 8.84 -9.44
C ASN A 33 9.61 9.47 -10.40
N ARG A 34 9.25 10.56 -11.10
CA ARG A 34 10.19 11.31 -11.97
C ARG A 34 11.34 11.99 -11.20
N LEU A 35 11.21 12.13 -9.89
CA LEU A 35 12.25 12.64 -9.01
C LEU A 35 13.05 11.51 -8.36
N ASN A 36 12.79 10.24 -8.70
CA ASN A 36 13.42 9.08 -8.07
C ASN A 36 13.30 9.14 -6.54
N ALA A 37 12.10 9.38 -6.01
CA ALA A 37 11.88 9.34 -4.57
C ALA A 37 11.97 7.91 -4.02
N ILE A 38 11.27 6.97 -4.67
CA ILE A 38 11.14 5.56 -4.27
C ILE A 38 11.54 4.68 -5.46
N GLY A 39 12.22 3.57 -5.19
CA GLY A 39 12.61 2.57 -6.17
C GLY A 39 12.41 1.16 -5.65
N MET A 40 12.87 0.17 -6.43
CA MET A 40 12.90 -1.23 -6.03
C MET A 40 14.36 -1.65 -5.81
N ASP A 41 14.69 -2.06 -4.58
CA ASP A 41 15.97 -2.66 -4.23
C ASP A 41 15.77 -4.12 -3.81
N TYR A 42 16.47 -5.05 -4.47
CA TYR A 42 16.30 -6.51 -4.30
C TYR A 42 14.85 -7.01 -4.28
N GLY A 43 13.97 -6.35 -5.04
CA GLY A 43 12.55 -6.71 -5.13
C GLY A 43 11.68 -6.19 -3.98
N LEU A 44 12.22 -5.35 -3.09
CA LEU A 44 11.45 -4.60 -2.10
C LEU A 44 11.50 -3.10 -2.41
N PRO A 45 10.42 -2.36 -2.19
CA PRO A 45 10.44 -0.92 -2.37
C PRO A 45 11.23 -0.24 -1.26
N ASP A 46 12.09 0.72 -1.61
CA ASP A 46 12.79 1.58 -0.66
C ASP A 46 12.98 3.00 -1.23
N PHE A 47 13.31 3.96 -0.38
CA PHE A 47 13.69 5.29 -0.82
C PHE A 47 14.99 5.23 -1.64
N ILE A 48 14.95 5.78 -2.85
CA ILE A 48 16.18 6.15 -3.57
C ILE A 48 16.68 7.48 -3.02
N ASN A 49 15.79 8.47 -2.90
CA ASN A 49 16.07 9.75 -2.26
C ASN A 49 14.84 10.26 -1.51
N LYS A 50 14.89 10.16 -0.18
CA LYS A 50 13.81 10.61 0.71
C LYS A 50 13.48 12.10 0.57
N GLN A 51 14.45 12.95 0.23
CA GLN A 51 14.24 14.40 0.07
C GLN A 51 13.35 14.73 -1.14
N ASN A 52 13.26 13.81 -2.11
CA ASN A 52 12.41 13.97 -3.28
C ASN A 52 10.97 13.49 -3.03
N CYS A 53 10.68 12.90 -1.86
CA CYS A 53 9.34 12.49 -1.49
C CYS A 53 8.48 13.73 -1.22
N LEU A 54 7.32 13.80 -1.88
CA LEU A 54 6.34 14.87 -1.68
C LEU A 54 5.40 14.62 -0.49
N GLU A 55 5.62 13.54 0.25
CA GLU A 55 4.78 13.11 1.39
C GLU A 55 3.28 13.01 1.05
N CYS A 56 2.96 12.74 -0.22
CA CYS A 56 1.59 12.79 -0.77
C CYS A 56 0.71 11.56 -0.44
N GLY A 57 1.26 10.54 0.21
CA GLY A 57 0.51 9.36 0.68
C GLY A 57 -0.07 8.38 -0.34
N ILE A 58 0.02 8.63 -1.65
CA ILE A 58 -0.55 7.72 -2.67
C ILE A 58 -0.01 6.30 -2.52
N CYS A 59 1.29 6.15 -2.28
CA CYS A 59 1.93 4.84 -2.08
C CYS A 59 1.30 4.03 -0.94
N TYR A 60 0.84 4.68 0.13
CA TYR A 60 0.19 4.05 1.27
C TYR A 60 -1.24 3.64 0.93
N MET A 61 -2.01 4.57 0.35
CA MET A 61 -3.42 4.39 -0.03
C MET A 61 -3.61 3.23 -1.04
N ILE A 62 -2.72 3.10 -2.01
CA ILE A 62 -2.83 2.09 -3.07
C ILE A 62 -2.24 0.73 -2.67
N CYS A 63 -1.56 0.64 -1.52
CA CYS A 63 -0.99 -0.62 -1.08
C CYS A 63 -2.13 -1.56 -0.62
N PRO A 64 -2.29 -2.74 -1.23
CA PRO A 64 -3.38 -3.65 -0.87
C PRO A 64 -3.18 -4.32 0.49
N MET A 65 -2.02 -4.13 1.12
CA MET A 65 -1.69 -4.70 2.44
C MET A 65 -1.99 -3.73 3.58
N THR A 66 -2.46 -2.51 3.29
CA THR A 66 -2.87 -1.55 4.33
C THR A 66 -4.37 -1.67 4.59
N ASP A 67 -4.77 -1.30 5.81
CA ASP A 67 -6.17 -1.30 6.23
C ASP A 67 -6.87 0.05 6.00
N GLU A 68 -6.21 0.99 5.29
CA GLU A 68 -6.67 2.38 5.08
C GLU A 68 -8.10 2.48 4.55
N LEU A 69 -8.50 1.52 3.70
CA LEU A 69 -9.79 1.53 3.04
C LEU A 69 -10.82 0.62 3.73
N ASN A 70 -10.44 -0.16 4.74
CA ASN A 70 -11.31 -1.20 5.31
C ASN A 70 -12.61 -0.61 5.87
N GLU A 71 -12.54 0.46 6.66
CA GLU A 71 -13.75 1.11 7.21
C GLU A 71 -14.69 1.60 6.09
N SER A 72 -14.11 2.18 5.02
CA SER A 72 -14.87 2.67 3.86
C SER A 72 -15.50 1.53 3.05
N LEU A 73 -14.81 0.40 2.95
CA LEU A 73 -15.29 -0.81 2.30
C LEU A 73 -16.41 -1.46 3.11
N GLU A 74 -16.20 -1.67 4.41
CA GLU A 74 -17.21 -2.21 5.34
C GLU A 74 -18.48 -1.36 5.34
N LYS A 75 -18.34 -0.03 5.35
CA LYS A 75 -19.50 0.87 5.29
C LYS A 75 -20.27 0.78 3.97
N LYS A 76 -19.59 0.49 2.86
CA LYS A 76 -20.20 0.42 1.52
C LYS A 76 -20.79 -0.95 1.19
N PHE A 77 -20.12 -2.01 1.61
CA PHE A 77 -20.43 -3.38 1.22
C PHE A 77 -20.88 -4.26 2.38
N GLY A 78 -20.85 -3.76 3.62
CA GLY A 78 -21.11 -4.54 4.82
C GLY A 78 -19.94 -5.47 5.17
N ASP A 79 -20.15 -6.28 6.20
CA ASP A 79 -19.20 -7.28 6.73
C ASP A 79 -19.24 -8.60 5.94
N GLU A 80 -19.72 -8.55 4.69
CA GLU A 80 -19.96 -9.74 3.89
C GLU A 80 -18.60 -10.29 3.42
N LYS A 81 -18.11 -11.30 4.16
CA LYS A 81 -16.79 -11.94 4.01
C LYS A 81 -16.47 -12.46 2.62
N SER A 82 -17.40 -12.38 1.67
CA SER A 82 -17.24 -12.89 0.31
C SER A 82 -18.13 -12.11 -0.65
N ILE A 83 -17.51 -11.28 -1.49
CA ILE A 83 -18.17 -10.54 -2.58
C ILE A 83 -18.47 -11.46 -3.79
N GLY A 84 -17.97 -12.71 -3.75
CA GLY A 84 -18.11 -13.70 -4.81
C GLY A 84 -18.56 -15.06 -4.28
N ASN A 85 -18.98 -15.94 -5.20
CA ASN A 85 -19.37 -17.31 -4.85
C ASN A 85 -18.17 -18.09 -4.32
N VAL A 86 -18.11 -18.30 -3.00
CA VAL A 86 -17.16 -19.24 -2.39
C VAL A 86 -17.58 -20.64 -2.77
N ILE A 87 -16.74 -21.32 -3.54
CA ILE A 87 -16.90 -22.74 -3.82
C ILE A 87 -16.09 -23.45 -2.74
N ASP A 88 -16.76 -24.14 -1.82
CA ASP A 88 -16.08 -25.03 -0.90
C ASP A 88 -15.44 -26.16 -1.72
N ILE A 89 -14.13 -26.06 -1.94
CA ILE A 89 -13.35 -27.16 -2.52
C ILE A 89 -13.11 -28.15 -1.39
N ILE A 90 -14.16 -28.90 -1.05
CA ILE A 90 -14.05 -30.06 -0.17
C ILE A 90 -13.26 -31.11 -0.95
N SER A 91 -12.13 -31.55 -0.39
CA SER A 91 -11.47 -32.80 -0.74
C SER A 91 -11.62 -33.80 0.40
#